data_AF-A0A9D9LZK7-F1
#
_entry.id   AF-A0A9D9LZK7-F1
#
_cell.length_a   1.000
_cell.length_b   1.000
_cell.length_c   1.000
_cell.angle_alpha   90.00
_cell.angle_beta   90.00
_cell.angle_gamma   90.00
#
_symmetry.space_group_name_H-M   'P 1'
#
loop_
_entity.id
_entity.type
_entity.pdbx_description
1 polymer ?
#
loop_
_entity_poly.entity_id
_entity_poly.type
_entity_poly.pdbx_seq_one_letter_code
_entity_poly.pdbx_strand_id
1 'polypeptide(L)'
;MARQILIECGSNWFEFTKSKTGQLDYAGKIEGIVASSELEGFQCFTGSTYFSPSFYTYISDGMNMIPLIYVADGVDVSDLETYDYLVHAGALLAAVDSNDSLLAGELYLRRRKTFEKFPQLTQFIMKDLSVEILFSLCFGRMQNINPDDIPLVFNAASEKLGFDPSREDLDQAFMRWFKSNSCMLTLPLVGTNFYNWNSAPEVLARLCDNLSVDDLTTHAEKIRRAKHSFYASLRTTVQAESYNPHDKNAVLVCIEDIEAKINGNMGLEKAGHIRPLAAKVLREAKPKKLVYKSSLASVSAGNIVVKVEV
;
A
#
# COMPACT_ATOMS: atom_id res chain seq x y z
N MET A 1 -29.92 -9.53 -8.09
CA MET A 1 -30.14 -9.65 -6.64
C MET A 1 -29.91 -8.29 -6.02
N ALA A 2 -30.58 -7.95 -4.92
CA ALA A 2 -30.24 -6.75 -4.16
C ALA A 2 -28.85 -6.95 -3.51
N ARG A 3 -28.03 -5.91 -3.50
CA ARG A 3 -26.70 -5.91 -2.86
C ARG A 3 -26.85 -6.11 -1.36
N GLN A 4 -25.95 -6.87 -0.75
CA GLN A 4 -26.04 -7.21 0.67
C GLN A 4 -25.06 -6.42 1.53
N ILE A 5 -23.78 -6.47 1.20
CA ILE A 5 -22.72 -5.83 1.96
C ILE A 5 -21.83 -5.10 0.96
N LEU A 6 -21.58 -3.82 1.21
CA LEU A 6 -20.75 -2.98 0.38
C LEU A 6 -19.66 -2.33 1.23
N ILE A 7 -18.44 -2.27 0.71
CA ILE A 7 -17.34 -1.55 1.34
C ILE A 7 -16.91 -0.44 0.37
N GLU A 8 -17.09 0.80 0.79
CA GLU A 8 -16.57 1.99 0.12
C GLU A 8 -15.12 2.22 0.55
N CYS A 9 -14.24 2.38 -0.43
CA CYS A 9 -12.81 2.64 -0.25
C CYS A 9 -12.37 3.76 -1.20
N GLY A 10 -12.64 5.01 -0.84
CA GLY A 10 -12.34 6.16 -1.69
C GLY A 10 -13.26 6.18 -2.92
N SER A 11 -12.68 6.09 -4.13
CA SER A 11 -13.46 6.03 -5.37
C SER A 11 -13.90 4.62 -5.78
N ASN A 12 -13.52 3.60 -5.02
CA ASN A 12 -13.81 2.20 -5.33
C ASN A 12 -14.83 1.62 -4.36
N TRP A 13 -15.63 0.69 -4.85
CA TRP A 13 -16.61 -0.05 -4.06
C TRP A 13 -16.36 -1.55 -4.20
N PHE A 14 -16.58 -2.29 -3.11
CA PHE A 14 -16.37 -3.73 -3.06
C PHE A 14 -17.61 -4.42 -2.50
N GLU A 15 -18.08 -5.46 -3.17
CA GLU A 15 -19.30 -6.17 -2.78
C GLU A 15 -18.97 -7.50 -2.09
N PHE A 16 -19.69 -7.75 -0.99
CA PHE A 16 -19.71 -9.03 -0.30
C PHE A 16 -21.15 -9.53 -0.21
N THR A 17 -21.28 -10.85 -0.17
CA THR A 17 -22.55 -11.52 0.11
C THR A 17 -22.37 -12.49 1.26
N LYS A 18 -23.40 -12.63 2.09
CA LYS A 18 -23.47 -13.63 3.14
C LYS A 18 -24.61 -14.60 2.83
N SER A 19 -24.24 -15.86 2.65
CA SER A 19 -25.22 -16.93 2.41
C SER A 19 -26.07 -17.22 3.64
N LYS A 20 -27.18 -17.94 3.46
CA LYS A 20 -28.05 -18.38 4.55
C LYS A 20 -27.35 -19.29 5.57
N THR A 21 -26.29 -19.99 5.15
CA THR A 21 -25.46 -20.83 6.03
C THR A 21 -24.35 -20.04 6.73
N GLY A 22 -24.30 -18.72 6.53
CA GLY A 22 -23.34 -17.82 7.19
C GLY A 22 -22.01 -17.67 6.46
N GLN A 23 -21.79 -18.35 5.33
CA GLN A 23 -20.58 -18.18 4.52
C GLN A 23 -20.54 -16.77 3.92
N LEU A 24 -19.42 -16.08 4.12
CA LEU A 24 -19.11 -14.77 3.56
C LEU A 24 -18.30 -14.95 2.27
N ASP A 25 -18.76 -14.35 1.18
CA ASP A 25 -18.15 -14.42 -0.13
C ASP A 25 -17.89 -13.01 -0.69
N TYR A 26 -16.78 -12.83 -1.39
CA TYR A 26 -16.46 -11.59 -2.11
C TYR A 26 -17.03 -11.66 -3.52
N ALA A 27 -18.00 -10.78 -3.82
CA ALA A 27 -18.71 -10.73 -5.09
C ALA A 27 -17.99 -9.88 -6.15
N GLY A 28 -16.98 -9.09 -5.74
CA GLY A 28 -16.09 -8.38 -6.65
C GLY A 28 -16.05 -6.87 -6.42
N LYS A 29 -15.27 -6.20 -7.27
CA LYS A 29 -15.18 -4.74 -7.32
C LYS A 29 -16.34 -4.19 -8.14
N ILE A 30 -16.96 -3.12 -7.64
CA ILE A 30 -17.96 -2.34 -8.37
C ILE A 30 -17.24 -1.15 -9.00
N GLU A 31 -17.39 -0.99 -10.31
CA GLU A 31 -16.87 0.16 -11.03
C GLU A 31 -17.80 1.38 -10.87
N GLY A 32 -17.22 2.52 -10.52
CA GLY A 32 -17.93 3.78 -10.36
C GLY A 32 -18.52 4.01 -8.96
N ILE A 33 -19.32 5.07 -8.85
CA ILE A 33 -19.94 5.49 -7.59
C ILE A 33 -21.28 4.78 -7.45
N VAL A 34 -21.50 4.12 -6.32
CA VAL A 34 -22.82 3.57 -5.96
C VAL A 34 -23.77 4.72 -5.65
N ALA A 35 -24.94 4.74 -6.30
CA ALA A 35 -25.89 5.83 -6.10
C ALA A 35 -26.50 5.78 -4.69
N SER A 36 -26.74 6.94 -4.06
CA SER A 36 -27.28 6.99 -2.69
C SER A 36 -28.64 6.29 -2.54
N SER A 37 -29.44 6.24 -3.60
CA SER A 37 -30.70 5.48 -3.64
C SER A 37 -30.51 3.97 -3.49
N GLU A 38 -29.35 3.44 -3.87
CA GLU A 38 -29.02 2.02 -3.70
C GLU A 38 -28.57 1.68 -2.28
N LEU A 39 -28.24 2.70 -1.48
CA LEU A 39 -27.85 2.57 -0.07
C LEU A 39 -29.02 2.89 0.87
N GLU A 40 -30.21 3.16 0.34
CA GLU A 40 -31.40 3.44 1.15
C GLU A 40 -31.74 2.20 2.01
N GLY A 41 -31.85 2.40 3.33
CA GLY A 41 -32.05 1.30 4.29
C GLY A 41 -30.78 0.53 4.67
N PHE A 42 -29.59 0.93 4.21
CA PHE A 42 -28.35 0.32 4.69
C PHE A 42 -27.93 0.92 6.03
N GLN A 43 -27.43 0.07 6.92
CA GLN A 43 -26.66 0.51 8.08
C GLN A 43 -25.22 0.77 7.65
N CYS A 44 -24.61 1.85 8.13
CA CYS A 44 -23.24 2.23 7.82
C CYS A 44 -22.38 2.24 9.08
N PHE A 45 -21.21 1.61 9.04
CA PHE A 45 -20.18 1.71 10.09
C PHE A 45 -18.79 1.89 9.49
N THR A 46 -17.90 2.50 10.27
CA THR A 46 -16.53 2.79 9.85
C THR A 46 -15.65 1.55 9.91
N GLY A 47 -14.70 1.48 8.99
CA GLY A 47 -13.64 0.48 9.00
C GLY A 47 -12.67 0.64 10.17
N SER A 48 -11.68 -0.24 10.16
CA SER A 48 -10.71 -0.45 11.22
C SER A 48 -9.86 0.78 11.56
N THR A 49 -9.62 1.02 12.85
CA THR A 49 -8.64 1.99 13.35
C THR A 49 -7.19 1.52 13.25
N TYR A 50 -6.94 0.27 12.82
CA TYR A 50 -5.58 -0.25 12.54
C TYR A 50 -5.00 0.29 11.21
N PHE A 51 -5.81 1.03 10.47
CA PHE A 51 -5.40 1.84 9.34
C PHE A 51 -6.04 3.22 9.45
N SER A 52 -5.24 4.27 9.27
CA SER A 52 -5.75 5.62 9.11
C SER A 52 -4.78 6.40 8.22
N PRO A 53 -5.27 7.13 7.20
CA PRO A 53 -4.45 8.09 6.47
C PRO A 53 -3.78 9.12 7.39
N SER A 54 -4.37 9.40 8.55
CA SER A 54 -3.80 10.34 9.54
C SER A 54 -2.48 9.87 10.17
N PHE A 55 -2.09 8.61 10.00
CA PHE A 55 -0.78 8.11 10.44
C PHE A 55 0.36 8.55 9.51
N TYR A 56 0.03 9.16 8.38
CA TYR A 56 0.95 9.51 7.32
C TYR A 56 0.97 11.02 7.10
N THR A 57 2.17 11.55 6.84
CA THR A 57 2.32 12.90 6.27
C THR A 57 1.80 12.92 4.84
N TYR A 58 2.03 11.82 4.11
CA TYR A 58 1.50 11.59 2.78
C TYR A 58 1.24 10.10 2.57
N ILE A 59 0.14 9.78 1.91
CA ILE A 59 -0.16 8.45 1.40
C ILE A 59 -0.83 8.62 0.03
N SER A 60 -0.52 7.72 -0.90
CA SER A 60 -1.07 7.77 -2.26
C SER A 60 -2.61 7.83 -2.28
N ASP A 61 -3.16 8.42 -3.34
CA ASP A 61 -4.61 8.71 -3.46
C ASP A 61 -5.51 7.50 -3.16
N GLY A 62 -5.17 6.33 -3.69
CA GLY A 62 -5.95 5.10 -3.50
C GLY A 62 -6.07 4.64 -2.05
N MET A 63 -5.17 5.12 -1.18
CA MET A 63 -5.16 4.84 0.25
C MET A 63 -5.50 6.04 1.12
N ASN A 64 -5.65 7.25 0.56
CA ASN A 64 -6.05 8.44 1.30
C ASN A 64 -7.57 8.46 1.56
N MET A 65 -8.07 7.43 2.22
CA MET A 65 -9.49 7.17 2.45
C MET A 65 -9.76 6.51 3.80
N ILE A 66 -11.01 6.54 4.23
CA ILE A 66 -11.51 5.80 5.39
C ILE A 66 -12.50 4.78 4.85
N PRO A 67 -12.30 3.46 5.04
CA PRO A 67 -13.26 2.47 4.57
C PRO A 67 -14.60 2.65 5.28
N LEU A 68 -15.70 2.62 4.54
CA LEU A 68 -17.06 2.60 5.10
C LEU A 68 -17.75 1.31 4.69
N ILE A 69 -18.37 0.62 5.66
CA ILE A 69 -19.07 -0.64 5.44
C ILE A 69 -20.57 -0.36 5.52
N TYR A 70 -21.27 -0.68 4.44
CA TYR A 70 -22.71 -0.59 4.31
C TYR A 70 -23.30 -2.00 4.32
N VAL A 71 -24.30 -2.24 5.15
CA VAL A 71 -24.99 -3.53 5.26
C VAL A 71 -26.48 -3.33 5.08
N ALA A 72 -27.07 -4.06 4.13
CA ALA A 72 -28.50 -3.99 3.81
C ALA A 72 -29.36 -4.47 4.98
N ASP A 73 -30.56 -3.91 5.10
CA ASP A 73 -31.56 -4.37 6.05
C ASP A 73 -31.84 -5.87 5.91
N GLY A 74 -31.85 -6.58 7.03
CA GLY A 74 -32.07 -8.03 7.09
C GLY A 74 -30.83 -8.90 6.84
N VAL A 75 -29.67 -8.30 6.56
CA VAL A 75 -28.38 -9.03 6.51
C VAL A 75 -27.73 -8.98 7.89
N ASP A 76 -27.62 -10.14 8.54
CA ASP A 76 -26.97 -10.24 9.84
C ASP A 76 -25.45 -10.39 9.68
N VAL A 77 -24.69 -9.38 10.11
CA VAL A 77 -23.23 -9.41 10.24
C VAL A 77 -22.78 -9.27 11.70
N SER A 78 -23.68 -9.49 12.68
CA SER A 78 -23.40 -9.28 14.10
C SER A 78 -22.52 -10.36 14.73
N ASP A 79 -22.30 -11.49 14.03
CA ASP A 79 -21.32 -12.47 14.48
C ASP A 79 -19.91 -11.86 14.47
N LEU A 80 -19.18 -12.15 15.54
CA LEU A 80 -17.89 -11.53 15.83
C LEU A 80 -16.89 -11.69 14.68
N GLU A 81 -16.91 -12.84 13.99
CA GLU A 81 -15.91 -13.17 12.97
C GLU A 81 -16.15 -12.41 11.67
N THR A 82 -17.40 -12.41 11.18
CA THR A 82 -17.80 -11.66 9.99
C THR A 82 -17.63 -10.16 10.22
N TYR A 83 -18.10 -9.65 11.36
CA TYR A 83 -17.96 -8.24 11.71
C TYR A 83 -16.49 -7.81 11.73
N ASP A 84 -15.64 -8.53 12.49
CA ASP A 84 -14.22 -8.20 12.60
C ASP A 84 -13.55 -8.28 11.22
N TYR A 85 -13.87 -9.29 10.40
CA TYR A 85 -13.32 -9.41 9.06
C TYR A 85 -13.65 -8.21 8.16
N LEU A 86 -14.93 -7.85 8.04
CA LEU A 86 -15.40 -6.77 7.18
C LEU A 86 -14.78 -5.42 7.56
N VAL A 87 -14.64 -5.15 8.86
CA VAL A 87 -14.03 -3.92 9.38
C VAL A 87 -12.56 -3.77 8.93
N HIS A 88 -11.80 -4.86 8.78
CA HIS A 88 -10.40 -4.81 8.32
C HIS A 88 -10.24 -5.01 6.81
N ALA A 89 -11.18 -5.69 6.14
CA ALA A 89 -11.08 -6.06 4.74
C ALA A 89 -10.99 -4.85 3.80
N GLY A 90 -11.68 -3.75 4.10
CA GLY A 90 -11.71 -2.56 3.24
C GLY A 90 -10.34 -1.96 2.95
N ALA A 91 -9.53 -1.73 3.99
CA ALA A 91 -8.19 -1.20 3.82
C ALA A 91 -7.27 -2.18 3.05
N LEU A 92 -7.41 -3.49 3.30
CA LEU A 92 -6.64 -4.50 2.58
C LEU A 92 -7.01 -4.53 1.09
N LEU A 93 -8.30 -4.54 0.75
CA LEU A 93 -8.81 -4.48 -0.62
C LEU A 93 -8.29 -3.26 -1.36
N ALA A 94 -8.34 -2.09 -0.72
CA ALA A 94 -7.83 -0.85 -1.32
C ALA A 94 -6.32 -0.88 -1.56
N ALA A 95 -5.54 -1.46 -0.64
CA ALA A 95 -4.10 -1.61 -0.81
C ALA A 95 -3.76 -2.57 -1.97
N VAL A 96 -4.51 -3.67 -2.09
CA VAL A 96 -4.37 -4.60 -3.23
C VAL A 96 -4.72 -3.90 -4.54
N ASP A 97 -5.87 -3.23 -4.62
CA ASP A 97 -6.33 -2.50 -5.81
C ASP A 97 -5.34 -1.39 -6.23
N SER A 98 -4.77 -0.69 -5.23
CA SER A 98 -3.77 0.36 -5.44
C SER A 98 -2.38 -0.17 -5.80
N ASN A 99 -2.18 -1.50 -5.87
CA ASN A 99 -0.89 -2.16 -6.01
C ASN A 99 0.15 -1.67 -4.96
N ASP A 100 -0.29 -1.51 -3.71
CA ASP A 100 0.54 -1.18 -2.56
C ASP A 100 0.89 -2.46 -1.79
N SER A 101 1.84 -3.21 -2.35
CA SER A 101 2.26 -4.54 -1.88
C SER A 101 2.75 -4.57 -0.42
N LEU A 102 3.47 -3.53 0.02
CA LEU A 102 3.97 -3.42 1.38
C LEU A 102 2.81 -3.16 2.34
N LEU A 103 1.96 -2.18 2.04
CA LEU A 103 0.86 -1.84 2.92
C LEU A 103 -0.16 -2.97 3.00
N ALA A 104 -0.48 -3.63 1.88
CA ALA A 104 -1.34 -4.82 1.87
C ALA A 104 -0.78 -5.92 2.78
N GLY A 105 0.52 -6.19 2.69
CA GLY A 105 1.20 -7.14 3.56
C GLY A 105 1.16 -6.73 5.04
N GLU A 106 1.42 -5.46 5.35
CA GLU A 106 1.39 -4.96 6.72
C GLU A 106 -0.02 -4.98 7.34
N LEU A 107 -1.05 -4.64 6.56
CA LEU A 107 -2.44 -4.72 6.99
C LEU A 107 -2.83 -6.16 7.30
N TYR A 108 -2.47 -7.10 6.42
CA TYR A 108 -2.63 -8.53 6.67
C TYR A 108 -1.98 -8.95 7.99
N LEU A 109 -0.71 -8.57 8.21
CA LEU A 109 0.04 -8.94 9.42
C LEU A 109 -0.56 -8.37 10.71
N ARG A 110 -0.99 -7.09 10.68
CA ARG A 110 -1.59 -6.42 11.85
C ARG A 110 -2.83 -7.15 12.36
N ARG A 111 -3.59 -7.79 11.46
CA ARG A 111 -4.85 -8.48 11.76
C ARG A 111 -4.86 -9.94 11.28
N ARG A 112 -3.69 -10.58 11.30
CA ARG A 112 -3.48 -11.94 10.75
C ARG A 112 -4.51 -12.94 11.28
N LYS A 113 -4.73 -12.95 12.60
CA LYS A 113 -5.70 -13.83 13.27
C LYS A 113 -7.13 -13.65 12.78
N THR A 114 -7.52 -12.45 12.35
CA THR A 114 -8.84 -12.19 11.79
C THR A 114 -8.93 -12.71 10.37
N PHE A 115 -7.92 -12.42 9.53
CA PHE A 115 -7.89 -12.86 8.14
C PHE A 115 -7.79 -14.39 8.00
N GLU A 116 -7.03 -15.04 8.89
CA GLU A 116 -6.85 -16.51 8.89
C GLU A 116 -8.13 -17.27 9.25
N LYS A 117 -9.18 -16.62 9.78
CA LYS A 117 -10.51 -17.22 9.95
C LYS A 117 -11.25 -17.40 8.63
N PHE A 118 -10.91 -16.60 7.62
CA PHE A 118 -11.46 -16.67 6.27
C PHE A 118 -10.31 -16.88 5.27
N PRO A 119 -9.60 -18.02 5.34
CA PRO A 119 -8.33 -18.19 4.64
C PRO A 119 -8.50 -18.16 3.12
N GLN A 120 -9.52 -18.84 2.59
CA GLN A 120 -9.79 -18.89 1.15
C GLN A 120 -10.16 -17.51 0.60
N LEU A 121 -11.02 -16.78 1.33
CA LEU A 121 -11.44 -15.43 0.96
C LEU A 121 -10.27 -14.44 0.98
N THR A 122 -9.46 -14.48 2.04
CA THR A 122 -8.28 -13.61 2.16
C THR A 122 -7.24 -13.94 1.09
N GLN A 123 -7.00 -15.23 0.84
CA GLN A 123 -6.08 -15.66 -0.21
C GLN A 123 -6.58 -15.20 -1.59
N PHE A 124 -7.89 -15.28 -1.84
CA PHE A 124 -8.50 -14.79 -3.08
C PHE A 124 -8.31 -13.28 -3.24
N ILE A 125 -8.60 -12.49 -2.21
CA ILE A 125 -8.42 -11.02 -2.22
C ILE A 125 -6.96 -10.64 -2.54
N MET A 126 -5.99 -11.32 -1.93
CA MET A 126 -4.56 -10.99 -2.12
C MET A 126 -3.94 -11.65 -3.34
N LYS A 127 -4.64 -12.55 -4.04
CA LYS A 127 -4.08 -13.45 -5.05
C LYS A 127 -3.28 -12.72 -6.12
N ASP A 128 -3.85 -11.64 -6.64
CA ASP A 128 -3.26 -10.91 -7.78
C ASP A 128 -1.99 -10.15 -7.40
N LEU A 129 -1.82 -9.80 -6.13
CA LEU A 129 -0.64 -9.07 -5.62
C LEU A 129 0.24 -9.95 -4.71
N SER A 130 -0.01 -11.26 -4.64
CA SER A 130 0.60 -12.16 -3.64
C SER A 130 2.12 -12.23 -3.74
N VAL A 131 2.66 -12.24 -4.97
CA VAL A 131 4.10 -12.29 -5.25
C VAL A 131 4.78 -11.01 -4.76
N GLU A 132 4.20 -9.87 -5.09
CA GLU A 132 4.67 -8.55 -4.72
C GLU A 132 4.59 -8.33 -3.21
N ILE A 133 3.50 -8.77 -2.57
CA ILE A 133 3.33 -8.75 -1.11
C ILE A 133 4.43 -9.59 -0.45
N LEU A 134 4.59 -10.86 -0.87
CA LEU A 134 5.61 -11.75 -0.32
C LEU A 134 7.01 -11.13 -0.45
N PHE A 135 7.34 -10.61 -1.64
CA PHE A 135 8.64 -9.97 -1.88
C PHE A 135 8.86 -8.77 -0.95
N SER A 136 7.86 -7.90 -0.83
CA SER A 136 7.94 -6.70 0.01
C SER A 136 8.14 -7.06 1.49
N LEU A 137 7.46 -8.11 1.97
CA LEU A 137 7.57 -8.58 3.36
C LEU A 137 8.90 -9.28 3.68
N CYS A 138 9.41 -10.10 2.77
CA CYS A 138 10.61 -10.92 3.01
C CYS A 138 11.92 -10.18 2.67
N PHE A 139 11.90 -9.29 1.68
CA PHE A 139 13.11 -8.63 1.16
C PHE A 139 13.11 -7.12 1.39
N GLY A 140 11.94 -6.48 1.28
CA GLY A 140 11.79 -5.03 1.35
C GLY A 140 11.82 -4.48 2.77
N ARG A 141 11.11 -5.10 3.72
CA ARG A 141 10.93 -4.60 5.08
C ARG A 141 12.23 -4.53 5.90
N MET A 142 12.24 -3.63 6.88
CA MET A 142 13.31 -3.58 7.89
C MET A 142 13.32 -4.84 8.76
N GLN A 143 12.13 -5.29 9.17
CA GLN A 143 11.91 -6.54 9.89
C GLN A 143 11.41 -7.60 8.92
N ASN A 144 12.33 -8.42 8.41
CA ASN A 144 12.00 -9.51 7.51
C ASN A 144 11.10 -10.52 8.20
N ILE A 145 10.18 -11.05 7.40
CA ILE A 145 9.35 -12.18 7.81
C ILE A 145 9.86 -13.44 7.14
N ASN A 146 9.92 -14.52 7.91
CA ASN A 146 10.10 -15.85 7.33
C ASN A 146 8.82 -16.20 6.57
N PRO A 147 8.89 -16.59 5.29
CA PRO A 147 7.71 -17.03 4.52
C PRO A 147 6.82 -18.04 5.26
N ASP A 148 7.41 -18.91 6.08
CA ASP A 148 6.68 -19.90 6.90
C ASP A 148 5.74 -19.27 7.95
N ASP A 149 6.00 -18.02 8.37
CA ASP A 149 5.16 -17.30 9.33
C ASP A 149 3.91 -16.66 8.68
N ILE A 150 3.81 -16.69 7.35
CA ILE A 150 2.71 -16.12 6.56
C ILE A 150 2.19 -17.10 5.49
N PRO A 151 1.74 -18.30 5.90
CA PRO A 151 1.46 -19.40 4.98
C PRO A 151 0.40 -19.07 3.92
N LEU A 152 -0.60 -18.22 4.21
CA LEU A 152 -1.61 -17.82 3.22
C LEU A 152 -1.00 -17.02 2.06
N VAL A 153 -0.17 -16.03 2.37
CA VAL A 153 0.53 -15.22 1.37
C VAL A 153 1.57 -16.09 0.64
N PHE A 154 2.34 -16.87 1.39
CA PHE A 154 3.39 -17.72 0.83
C PHE A 154 2.84 -18.76 -0.14
N ASN A 155 1.73 -19.44 0.19
CA ASN A 155 1.11 -20.43 -0.69
C ASN A 155 0.59 -19.78 -1.98
N ALA A 156 -0.12 -18.65 -1.88
CA ALA A 156 -0.62 -17.92 -3.06
C ALA A 156 0.52 -17.43 -3.97
N ALA A 157 1.58 -16.90 -3.36
CA ALA A 157 2.73 -16.42 -4.10
C ALA A 157 3.53 -17.58 -4.71
N SER A 158 3.71 -18.68 -3.99
CA SER A 158 4.46 -19.86 -4.46
C SER A 158 3.78 -20.51 -5.66
N GLU A 159 2.45 -20.62 -5.64
CA GLU A 159 1.68 -21.09 -6.80
C GLU A 159 1.91 -20.18 -8.01
N LYS A 160 1.79 -18.85 -7.83
CA LYS A 160 1.99 -17.87 -8.91
C LYS A 160 3.43 -17.83 -9.42
N LEU A 161 4.42 -17.97 -8.54
CA LEU A 161 5.85 -18.07 -8.89
C LEU A 161 6.19 -19.39 -9.61
N GLY A 162 5.38 -20.43 -9.44
CA GLY A 162 5.76 -21.80 -9.79
C GLY A 162 6.98 -22.25 -8.99
N PHE A 163 7.04 -21.88 -7.70
CA PHE A 163 8.19 -22.13 -6.82
C PHE A 163 8.27 -23.61 -6.45
N ASP A 164 9.44 -24.23 -6.66
CA ASP A 164 9.75 -25.59 -6.24
C ASP A 164 11.03 -25.57 -5.37
N PRO A 165 10.90 -25.76 -4.03
CA PRO A 165 12.03 -25.69 -3.11
C PRO A 165 13.06 -26.81 -3.32
N SER A 166 12.75 -27.85 -4.12
CA SER A 166 13.72 -28.88 -4.49
C SER A 166 14.64 -28.46 -5.65
N ARG A 167 14.28 -27.40 -6.38
CA ARG A 167 14.96 -26.95 -7.59
C ARG A 167 15.63 -25.59 -7.45
N GLU A 168 15.02 -24.69 -6.68
CA GLU A 168 15.50 -23.32 -6.52
C GLU A 168 15.23 -22.82 -5.10
N ASP A 169 16.01 -21.82 -4.68
CA ASP A 169 15.69 -21.03 -3.50
C ASP A 169 14.73 -19.88 -3.84
N LEU A 170 14.22 -19.19 -2.81
CA LEU A 170 13.24 -18.13 -3.00
C LEU A 170 13.83 -16.91 -3.74
N ASP A 171 15.11 -16.57 -3.49
CA ASP A 171 15.81 -15.51 -4.23
C ASP A 171 15.79 -15.81 -5.74
N GLN A 172 16.15 -17.03 -6.12
CA GLN A 172 16.18 -17.52 -7.50
C GLN A 172 14.79 -17.49 -8.15
N ALA A 173 13.76 -17.92 -7.42
CA ALA A 173 12.38 -17.87 -7.90
C ALA A 173 11.92 -16.44 -8.20
N PHE A 174 12.21 -15.48 -7.32
CA PHE A 174 11.91 -14.07 -7.56
C PHE A 174 12.75 -13.49 -8.70
N MET A 175 14.04 -13.82 -8.80
CA MET A 175 14.88 -13.37 -9.91
C MET A 175 14.33 -13.87 -11.26
N ARG A 176 13.92 -15.13 -11.32
CA ARG A 176 13.28 -15.73 -12.51
C ARG A 176 11.96 -15.04 -12.83
N TRP A 177 11.12 -14.80 -11.82
CA TRP A 177 9.84 -14.12 -11.99
C TRP A 177 10.02 -12.70 -12.55
N PHE A 178 10.86 -11.88 -11.92
CA PHE A 178 11.07 -10.49 -12.35
C PHE A 178 11.77 -10.40 -13.70
N LYS A 179 12.61 -11.38 -14.11
CA LYS A 179 13.17 -11.40 -15.48
C LYS A 179 12.09 -11.37 -16.56
N SER A 180 10.97 -12.05 -16.33
CA SER A 180 9.92 -12.26 -17.33
C SER A 180 8.69 -11.37 -17.15
N ASN A 181 8.52 -10.76 -15.97
CA ASN A 181 7.33 -9.99 -15.62
C ASN A 181 7.68 -8.53 -15.31
N SER A 182 6.74 -7.62 -15.59
CA SER A 182 6.73 -6.27 -15.03
C SER A 182 5.77 -6.25 -13.86
N CYS A 183 6.20 -5.75 -12.70
CA CYS A 183 5.37 -5.65 -11.52
C CYS A 183 5.60 -4.33 -10.78
N MET A 184 4.57 -3.87 -10.06
CA MET A 184 4.67 -2.73 -9.17
C MET A 184 4.96 -3.20 -7.75
N LEU A 185 6.12 -2.82 -7.21
CA LEU A 185 6.48 -3.05 -5.82
C LEU A 185 6.35 -1.74 -5.04
N THR A 186 6.00 -1.84 -3.78
CA THR A 186 6.20 -0.76 -2.80
C THR A 186 7.26 -1.19 -1.81
N LEU A 187 8.30 -0.38 -1.66
CA LEU A 187 9.50 -0.74 -0.90
C LEU A 187 9.86 0.40 0.05
N PRO A 188 10.11 0.11 1.35
CA PRO A 188 10.57 1.12 2.27
C PRO A 188 12.05 1.43 2.01
N LEU A 189 12.43 2.68 2.29
CA LEU A 189 13.81 3.12 2.16
C LEU A 189 14.63 2.78 3.41
N VAL A 190 15.92 2.55 3.20
CA VAL A 190 16.93 2.46 4.26
C VAL A 190 17.93 3.61 4.16
N GLY A 191 18.61 3.90 5.26
CA GLY A 191 19.61 4.96 5.32
C GLY A 191 19.06 6.38 5.26
N THR A 192 17.74 6.55 5.42
CA THR A 192 17.04 7.85 5.45
C THR A 192 17.66 8.82 6.47
N ASN A 193 18.09 8.31 7.62
CA ASN A 193 18.72 9.10 8.69
C ASN A 193 20.12 9.66 8.35
N PHE A 194 20.73 9.21 7.25
CA PHE A 194 22.04 9.71 6.79
C PHE A 194 21.91 10.80 5.73
N TYR A 195 20.69 11.14 5.33
CA TYR A 195 20.42 12.15 4.32
C TYR A 195 19.55 13.28 4.88
N ASN A 196 19.60 14.44 4.23
CA ASN A 196 18.92 15.64 4.67
C ASN A 196 17.46 15.75 4.21
N TRP A 197 16.97 14.76 3.45
CA TRP A 197 15.62 14.82 2.89
C TRP A 197 14.58 14.88 4.01
N ASN A 198 13.99 16.06 4.19
CA ASN A 198 13.04 16.34 5.25
C ASN A 198 11.64 15.93 4.81
N SER A 199 11.07 14.93 5.48
CA SER A 199 9.75 14.39 5.17
C SER A 199 8.58 15.32 5.53
N ALA A 200 8.78 16.28 6.43
CA ALA A 200 7.75 17.18 6.92
C ALA A 200 8.33 18.56 7.31
N PRO A 201 8.80 19.36 6.34
CA PRO A 201 9.41 20.65 6.66
C PRO A 201 8.39 21.65 7.19
N GLU A 202 8.84 22.50 8.10
CA GLU A 202 8.02 23.48 8.81
C GLU A 202 7.33 24.46 7.84
N VAL A 203 7.96 24.76 6.71
CA VAL A 203 7.39 25.65 5.67
C VAL A 203 6.01 25.17 5.18
N LEU A 204 5.77 23.86 5.13
CA LEU A 204 4.44 23.33 4.78
C LEU A 204 3.46 23.49 5.94
N ALA A 205 3.91 23.46 7.20
CA ALA A 205 3.06 23.72 8.34
C ALA A 205 2.54 25.17 8.32
N ARG A 206 3.39 26.13 7.91
CA ARG A 206 3.06 27.56 7.83
C ARG A 206 1.92 27.92 6.89
N LEU A 207 1.54 27.03 5.99
CA LEU A 207 0.33 27.19 5.17
C LEU A 207 -0.95 27.34 6.01
N CYS A 208 -0.91 26.96 7.29
CA CYS A 208 -2.02 27.08 8.22
C CYS A 208 -1.98 28.33 9.12
N ASP A 209 -0.89 29.12 9.11
CA ASP A 209 -0.63 30.14 10.15
C ASP A 209 -1.60 31.32 10.14
N ASN A 210 -2.28 31.56 9.01
CA ASN A 210 -3.20 32.70 8.84
C ASN A 210 -4.68 32.28 8.73
N LEU A 211 -5.02 31.06 9.15
CA LEU A 211 -6.43 30.63 9.17
C LEU A 211 -7.15 31.22 10.37
N SER A 212 -8.17 32.04 10.11
CA SER A 212 -9.13 32.44 11.15
C SER A 212 -10.06 31.27 11.50
N VAL A 213 -10.75 31.38 12.64
CA VAL A 213 -11.70 30.33 13.08
C VAL A 213 -12.85 30.17 12.09
N ASP A 214 -13.34 31.29 11.53
CA ASP A 214 -14.44 31.30 10.57
C ASP A 214 -14.04 30.71 9.20
N ASP A 215 -12.74 30.71 8.91
CA ASP A 215 -12.15 30.21 7.68
C ASP A 215 -11.80 28.72 7.71
N LEU A 216 -11.81 28.09 8.89
CA LEU A 216 -11.25 26.76 9.13
C LEU A 216 -11.84 25.71 8.19
N THR A 217 -13.16 25.63 8.03
CA THR A 217 -13.75 24.51 7.29
C THR A 217 -13.44 24.55 5.79
N THR A 218 -13.60 25.70 5.13
CA THR A 218 -13.36 25.83 3.69
C THR A 218 -11.87 25.89 3.36
N HIS A 219 -11.06 26.59 4.17
CA HIS A 219 -9.63 26.70 3.90
C HIS A 219 -8.85 25.46 4.34
N ALA A 220 -9.25 24.73 5.39
CA ALA A 220 -8.60 23.47 5.74
C ALA A 220 -8.72 22.42 4.63
N GLU A 221 -9.87 22.31 3.96
CA GLU A 221 -10.01 21.38 2.84
C GLU A 221 -9.10 21.77 1.66
N LYS A 222 -9.02 23.06 1.33
CA LYS A 222 -8.11 23.58 0.28
C LYS A 222 -6.65 23.31 0.63
N ILE A 223 -6.23 23.58 1.87
CA ILE A 223 -4.86 23.36 2.34
C ILE A 223 -4.53 21.88 2.36
N ARG A 224 -5.44 21.03 2.85
CA ARG A 224 -5.27 19.56 2.83
C ARG A 224 -5.03 19.06 1.41
N ARG A 225 -5.87 19.48 0.45
CA ARG A 225 -5.70 19.14 -0.97
C ARG A 225 -4.37 19.66 -1.52
N ALA A 226 -4.02 20.92 -1.27
CA ALA A 226 -2.78 21.50 -1.75
C ALA A 226 -1.54 20.76 -1.22
N LYS A 227 -1.50 20.44 0.09
CA LYS A 227 -0.42 19.66 0.70
C LYS A 227 -0.34 18.26 0.08
N HIS A 228 -1.47 17.57 -0.02
CA HIS A 228 -1.50 16.22 -0.58
C HIS A 228 -1.04 16.21 -2.05
N SER A 229 -1.57 17.10 -2.89
CA SER A 229 -1.15 17.25 -4.29
C SER A 229 0.31 17.65 -4.43
N PHE A 230 0.84 18.47 -3.51
CA PHE A 230 2.26 18.82 -3.49
C PHE A 230 3.13 17.57 -3.32
N TYR A 231 2.87 16.74 -2.30
CA TYR A 231 3.60 15.48 -2.10
C TYR A 231 3.42 14.51 -3.27
N ALA A 232 2.20 14.36 -3.79
CA ALA A 232 1.93 13.51 -4.96
C ALA A 232 2.70 13.98 -6.22
N SER A 233 3.00 15.27 -6.32
CA SER A 233 3.75 15.86 -7.44
C SER A 233 5.27 15.74 -7.31
N LEU A 234 5.79 15.30 -6.16
CA LEU A 234 7.25 15.21 -5.96
C LEU A 234 7.83 14.19 -6.93
N ARG A 235 8.79 14.63 -7.74
CA ARG A 235 9.52 13.74 -8.62
C ARG A 235 10.37 12.81 -7.78
N THR A 236 10.12 11.52 -7.91
CA THR A 236 10.91 10.44 -7.34
C THR A 236 11.71 9.77 -8.44
N THR A 237 12.99 9.52 -8.19
CA THR A 237 13.85 8.73 -9.08
C THR A 237 14.47 7.57 -8.31
N VAL A 238 14.31 6.37 -8.85
CA VAL A 238 14.93 5.15 -8.33
C VAL A 238 15.89 4.64 -9.38
N GLN A 239 17.17 4.53 -9.03
CA GLN A 239 18.20 4.16 -9.99
C GLN A 239 19.31 3.29 -9.37
N ALA A 240 19.87 2.42 -10.20
CA ALA A 240 21.05 1.65 -9.91
C ALA A 240 22.26 2.56 -9.61
N GLU A 241 22.97 2.30 -8.51
CA GLU A 241 24.22 2.98 -8.14
C GLU A 241 25.38 1.98 -8.26
N SER A 242 25.67 1.51 -9.47
CA SER A 242 26.67 0.45 -9.71
C SER A 242 28.10 0.82 -9.30
N TYR A 243 28.39 2.12 -9.10
CA TYR A 243 29.67 2.64 -8.64
C TYR A 243 29.75 2.75 -7.10
N ASN A 244 28.72 2.36 -6.37
CA ASN A 244 28.71 2.42 -4.92
C ASN A 244 29.83 1.51 -4.34
N PRO A 245 30.74 2.04 -3.51
CA PRO A 245 31.91 1.29 -3.04
C PRO A 245 31.56 0.22 -2.00
N HIS A 246 30.36 0.25 -1.41
CA HIS A 246 29.94 -0.65 -0.34
C HIS A 246 28.99 -1.75 -0.83
N ASP A 247 28.16 -1.47 -1.84
CA ASP A 247 27.21 -2.43 -2.41
C ASP A 247 27.05 -2.25 -3.93
N LYS A 248 27.57 -3.20 -4.71
CA LYS A 248 27.44 -3.21 -6.18
C LYS A 248 25.99 -3.24 -6.69
N ASN A 249 25.07 -3.73 -5.84
CA ASN A 249 23.65 -3.82 -6.12
C ASN A 249 22.87 -2.63 -5.58
N ALA A 250 23.53 -1.62 -5.01
CA ALA A 250 22.86 -0.44 -4.46
C ALA A 250 21.88 0.16 -5.48
N VAL A 251 20.68 0.47 -4.98
CA VAL A 251 19.63 1.17 -5.73
C VAL A 251 19.28 2.42 -4.92
N LEU A 252 19.75 3.56 -5.42
CA LEU A 252 19.57 4.87 -4.82
C LEU A 252 18.16 5.38 -5.13
N VAL A 253 17.58 6.04 -4.13
CA VAL A 253 16.32 6.76 -4.24
C VAL A 253 16.58 8.24 -3.97
N CYS A 254 16.23 9.07 -4.94
CA CYS A 254 16.20 10.52 -4.77
C CYS A 254 14.77 11.03 -4.93
N ILE A 255 14.41 12.04 -4.15
CA ILE A 255 13.10 12.70 -4.20
C ILE A 255 13.36 14.20 -4.27
N GLU A 256 12.48 14.94 -4.94
CA GLU A 256 12.56 16.41 -4.93
C GLU A 256 12.63 16.96 -3.51
N ASP A 257 13.52 17.93 -3.31
CA ASP A 257 13.59 18.66 -2.05
C ASP A 257 12.35 19.55 -1.90
N ILE A 258 11.69 19.43 -0.75
CA ILE A 258 10.41 20.06 -0.50
C ILE A 258 10.59 21.58 -0.36
N GLU A 259 11.59 22.03 0.38
CA GLU A 259 11.80 23.46 0.64
C GLU A 259 12.26 24.18 -0.64
N ALA A 260 13.19 23.59 -1.37
CA ALA A 260 13.67 24.08 -2.66
C ALA A 260 12.52 24.21 -3.66
N LYS A 261 11.66 23.18 -3.77
CA LYS A 261 10.49 23.21 -4.66
C LYS A 261 9.50 24.31 -4.29
N ILE A 262 9.24 24.52 -3.00
CA ILE A 262 8.40 25.62 -2.53
C ILE A 262 9.02 26.99 -2.86
N ASN A 263 10.34 27.10 -2.75
CA ASN A 263 11.10 28.29 -3.13
C ASN A 263 11.26 28.49 -4.65
N GLY A 264 10.62 27.66 -5.47
CA GLY A 264 10.66 27.76 -6.94
C GLY A 264 11.90 27.15 -7.60
N ASN A 265 12.72 26.42 -6.84
CA ASN A 265 13.90 25.72 -7.34
C ASN A 265 13.58 24.26 -7.66
N MET A 266 14.24 23.70 -8.67
CA MET A 266 14.20 22.27 -8.96
C MET A 266 15.45 21.59 -8.40
N GLY A 267 15.31 20.36 -7.90
CA GLY A 267 16.45 19.59 -7.42
C GLY A 267 16.02 18.29 -6.77
N LEU A 268 16.78 17.22 -7.02
CA LEU A 268 16.62 15.93 -6.37
C LEU A 268 17.64 15.81 -5.25
N GLU A 269 17.19 15.40 -4.06
CA GLU A 269 18.05 15.04 -2.95
C GLU A 269 18.00 13.53 -2.70
N LYS A 270 19.09 12.98 -2.16
CA LYS A 270 19.12 11.58 -1.73
C LYS A 270 18.13 11.41 -0.59
N ALA A 271 17.15 10.52 -0.77
CA ALA A 271 16.17 10.20 0.27
C ALA A 271 16.50 8.88 0.98
N GLY A 272 17.25 7.99 0.33
CA GLY A 272 17.62 6.70 0.88
C GLY A 272 18.01 5.71 -0.21
N HIS A 273 18.08 4.45 0.17
CA HIS A 273 18.32 3.34 -0.75
C HIS A 273 17.21 2.30 -0.61
N ILE A 274 16.96 1.52 -1.66
CA ILE A 274 16.23 0.26 -1.53
C ILE A 274 17.09 -0.70 -0.73
N ARG A 275 16.46 -1.46 0.18
CA ARG A 275 17.16 -2.39 1.06
C ARG A 275 18.02 -3.39 0.28
N PRO A 276 19.26 -3.70 0.75
CA PRO A 276 20.21 -4.53 -0.02
C PRO A 276 19.68 -5.89 -0.47
N LEU A 277 18.88 -6.56 0.36
CA LEU A 277 18.28 -7.86 0.02
C LEU A 277 17.34 -7.76 -1.19
N ALA A 278 16.42 -6.79 -1.18
CA ALA A 278 15.57 -6.52 -2.33
C ALA A 278 16.42 -6.08 -3.53
N ALA A 279 17.32 -5.10 -3.33
CA ALA A 279 18.15 -4.54 -4.38
C ALA A 279 18.97 -5.60 -5.12
N LYS A 280 19.55 -6.58 -4.40
CA LYS A 280 20.25 -7.73 -4.97
C LYS A 280 19.36 -8.50 -5.96
N VAL A 281 18.18 -8.95 -5.52
CA VAL A 281 17.25 -9.71 -6.36
C VAL A 281 16.84 -8.90 -7.59
N LEU A 282 16.50 -7.61 -7.42
CA LEU A 282 16.07 -6.75 -8.52
C LEU A 282 17.20 -6.52 -9.55
N ARG A 283 18.42 -6.29 -9.08
CA ARG A 283 19.60 -6.02 -9.93
C ARG A 283 20.10 -7.28 -10.63
N GLU A 284 20.01 -8.44 -10.00
CA GLU A 284 20.37 -9.71 -10.64
C GLU A 284 19.29 -10.19 -11.63
N ALA A 285 18.01 -9.87 -11.37
CA ALA A 285 16.93 -10.11 -12.31
C ALA A 285 17.05 -9.24 -13.57
N LYS A 286 17.32 -7.94 -13.42
CA LYS A 286 17.40 -6.98 -14.53
C LYS A 286 18.72 -6.20 -14.50
N PRO A 287 19.88 -6.82 -14.80
CA PRO A 287 21.20 -6.21 -14.63
C PRO A 287 21.45 -4.98 -15.50
N LYS A 288 20.75 -4.86 -16.64
CA LYS A 288 20.84 -3.71 -17.54
C LYS A 288 19.86 -2.58 -17.19
N LYS A 289 18.92 -2.81 -16.26
CA LYS A 289 17.94 -1.79 -15.86
C LYS A 289 18.58 -0.86 -14.83
N LEU A 290 18.97 0.32 -15.30
CA LEU A 290 19.61 1.34 -14.46
C LEU A 290 18.62 2.31 -13.83
N VAL A 291 17.45 2.49 -14.43
CA VAL A 291 16.41 3.41 -13.95
C VAL A 291 15.10 2.66 -13.84
N TYR A 292 14.38 2.90 -12.76
CA TYR A 292 13.08 2.31 -12.49
C TYR A 292 12.02 3.41 -12.50
N LYS A 293 10.93 3.19 -13.24
CA LYS A 293 9.76 4.05 -13.14
C LYS A 293 9.26 4.00 -11.70
N SER A 294 9.08 5.16 -11.09
CA SER A 294 8.84 5.25 -9.66
C SER A 294 8.05 6.48 -9.28
N SER A 295 7.42 6.39 -8.10
CA SER A 295 6.69 7.49 -7.47
C SER A 295 6.75 7.33 -5.95
N LEU A 296 6.45 8.40 -5.23
CA LEU A 296 6.26 8.33 -3.77
C LEU A 296 4.97 7.56 -3.47
N ALA A 297 5.05 6.53 -2.61
CA ALA A 297 3.87 5.76 -2.18
C ALA A 297 3.33 6.29 -0.86
N SER A 298 4.21 6.48 0.13
CA SER A 298 3.84 7.06 1.42
C SER A 298 5.03 7.62 2.18
N VAL A 299 4.72 8.51 3.13
CA VAL A 299 5.64 9.14 4.06
C VAL A 299 4.99 9.15 5.44
N SER A 300 5.65 8.55 6.42
CA SER A 300 5.26 8.57 7.83
C SER A 300 6.48 8.78 8.73
N ALA A 301 6.27 8.81 10.05
CA ALA A 301 7.34 9.01 11.02
C ALA A 301 8.48 7.98 10.81
N GLY A 302 9.61 8.44 10.30
CA GLY A 302 10.81 7.63 10.06
C GLY A 302 10.73 6.66 8.88
N ASN A 303 9.65 6.64 8.10
CA ASN A 303 9.48 5.71 6.98
C ASN A 303 9.09 6.45 5.70
N ILE A 304 9.88 6.20 4.65
CA ILE A 304 9.60 6.66 3.30
C ILE A 304 9.40 5.40 2.47
N VAL A 305 8.30 5.31 1.73
CA VAL A 305 7.99 4.17 0.87
C VAL A 305 7.84 4.68 -0.55
N VAL A 306 8.52 4.04 -1.48
CA VAL A 306 8.42 4.32 -2.90
C VAL A 306 7.74 3.18 -3.63
N LYS A 307 6.96 3.53 -4.65
CA LYS A 307 6.42 2.60 -5.62
C LYS A 307 7.40 2.49 -6.79
N VAL A 308 7.74 1.27 -7.19
CA VAL A 308 8.79 0.98 -8.18
C VAL A 308 8.28 -0.06 -9.17
N GLU A 309 8.35 0.25 -10.46
CA GLU A 309 8.10 -0.71 -11.53
C GLU A 309 9.38 -1.48 -11.85
N VAL A 310 9.37 -2.79 -11.59
CA VAL A 310 10.52 -3.69 -11.79
C VAL A 310 10.44 -4.37 -13.13
#